data_AF-A0A4W4GFG6-F1
#
_entry.id   AF-A0A4W4GFG6-F1
#
_cell.length_a   1.000
_cell.length_b   1.000
_cell.length_c   1.000
_cell.angle_alpha   90.00
_cell.angle_beta   90.00
_cell.angle_gamma   90.00
#
_symmetry.space_group_name_H-M   'P 1'
#
loop_
_entity.id
_entity.type
_entity.pdbx_description
1 polymer ?
#
loop_
_entity_poly.entity_id
_entity_poly.type
_entity_poly.pdbx_seq_one_letter_code
_entity_poly.pdbx_strand_id
1 'polypeptide(L)'
;FTIRDSQPQQQLNQQDFDPVHRFKMLIPQLKESLQNVMNIASQNFAHNTAIDNGVKSNDATVQRFDKSLEEFYALCDQVELCLRLAHECLTQSIDSAKHSPNLVPTATKPDTVQTESLSYSQYLSMIKSQISCAKDIHNALLECSKKITGKSQQQGIL
;
A
#
# COMPACT_ATOMS: atom_id res chain seq x y z
N PHE A 1 45.11 11.30 19.35
CA PHE A 1 43.89 10.47 19.35
C PHE A 1 42.77 11.30 18.72
N THR A 2 42.86 11.57 17.42
CA THR A 2 42.18 10.82 16.35
C THR A 2 40.65 11.00 16.37
N ILE A 3 40.26 11.97 15.55
CA ILE A 3 38.99 12.20 14.83
C ILE A 3 38.11 10.94 14.73
N ARG A 4 36.83 11.07 15.08
CA ARG A 4 35.76 10.22 14.51
C ARG A 4 35.02 11.05 13.49
N ASP A 5 35.11 10.62 12.24
CA ASP A 5 34.43 11.18 11.10
C ASP A 5 32.90 11.21 11.30
N SER A 6 32.33 12.37 11.02
CA SER A 6 30.90 12.56 10.75
C SER A 6 30.60 11.96 9.38
N GLN A 7 30.06 10.75 9.30
CA GLN A 7 29.51 10.26 8.05
C GLN A 7 28.21 11.03 7.72
N PRO A 8 28.03 11.49 6.47
CA PRO A 8 26.81 12.15 6.06
C PRO A 8 25.64 11.15 6.03
N GLN A 9 24.53 11.51 6.70
CA GLN A 9 23.23 10.88 6.47
C GLN A 9 22.93 10.93 4.98
N GLN A 10 23.00 9.78 4.31
CA GLN A 10 22.38 9.61 3.01
C GLN A 10 20.89 9.90 3.18
N GLN A 11 20.45 10.96 2.50
CA GLN A 11 19.06 11.28 2.27
C GLN A 11 18.34 10.03 1.76
N LEU A 12 17.54 9.42 2.63
CA LEU A 12 16.49 8.55 2.18
C LEU A 12 15.42 9.48 1.59
N ASN A 13 15.60 9.84 0.32
CA ASN A 13 14.55 10.43 -0.50
C ASN A 13 13.53 9.32 -0.78
N GLN A 14 12.86 8.82 0.27
CA GLN A 14 11.58 8.15 0.14
C GLN A 14 10.66 9.26 -0.37
N GLN A 15 10.55 9.38 -1.70
CA GLN A 15 9.35 9.98 -2.25
C GLN A 15 8.20 9.24 -1.60
N ASP A 16 7.44 9.97 -0.79
CA ASP A 16 6.23 9.48 -0.14
C ASP A 16 5.32 8.95 -1.27
N PHE A 17 5.31 7.63 -1.43
CA PHE A 17 4.55 6.99 -2.49
C PHE A 17 3.09 7.09 -2.09
N ASP A 18 2.38 8.08 -2.62
CA ASP A 18 0.94 8.21 -2.41
C ASP A 18 0.18 7.38 -3.47
N PRO A 19 -0.41 6.22 -3.08
CA PRO A 19 -1.15 5.37 -4.00
C PRO A 19 -2.38 6.08 -4.60
N VAL A 20 -2.98 7.03 -3.88
CA VAL A 20 -4.15 7.78 -4.37
C VAL A 20 -3.73 8.77 -5.46
N HIS A 21 -2.62 9.49 -5.25
CA HIS A 21 -2.06 10.36 -6.27
C HIS A 21 -1.63 9.56 -7.50
N ARG A 22 -0.96 8.42 -7.30
CA ARG A 22 -0.53 7.54 -8.40
C ARG A 22 -1.72 7.03 -9.21
N PHE A 23 -2.78 6.55 -8.56
CA PHE A 23 -4.02 6.15 -9.21
C PHE A 23 -4.60 7.26 -10.10
N LYS A 24 -4.71 8.49 -9.59
CA LYS A 24 -5.23 9.64 -10.34
C LYS A 24 -4.41 9.93 -11.61
N MET A 25 -3.09 9.78 -11.53
CA MET A 25 -2.19 9.95 -12.67
C MET A 25 -2.34 8.84 -13.73
N LEU A 26 -2.80 7.65 -13.35
CA LEU A 26 -2.99 6.52 -14.27
C LEU A 26 -4.30 6.56 -15.04
N ILE A 27 -5.34 7.22 -14.50
CA ILE A 27 -6.64 7.34 -15.17
C ILE A 27 -6.55 7.88 -16.62
N PRO A 28 -5.86 9.00 -16.91
CA PRO A 28 -5.75 9.48 -18.29
C PRO A 28 -5.00 8.48 -19.19
N GLN A 29 -3.95 7.83 -18.68
CA GLN A 29 -3.17 6.84 -19.43
C GLN A 29 -3.99 5.59 -19.75
N LEU A 30 -4.78 5.11 -18.79
CA LEU A 30 -5.69 3.97 -18.97
C LEU A 30 -6.74 4.28 -20.04
N LYS A 31 -7.31 5.49 -20.02
CA LYS A 31 -8.26 5.95 -21.05
C LYS A 31 -7.62 5.98 -22.44
N GLU A 32 -6.42 6.54 -22.54
CA GLU A 32 -5.69 6.63 -23.80
C GLU A 32 -5.31 5.24 -24.34
N SER A 33 -4.83 4.37 -23.48
CA SER A 33 -4.50 2.99 -23.81
C SER A 33 -5.72 2.21 -24.31
N LEU A 34 -6.87 2.33 -23.63
CA LEU A 34 -8.12 1.71 -24.10
C LEU A 34 -8.54 2.24 -25.49
N GLN A 35 -8.46 3.56 -25.70
CA GLN A 35 -8.74 4.15 -27.00
C GLN A 35 -7.80 3.61 -28.08
N ASN A 36 -6.52 3.45 -27.76
CA ASN A 36 -5.51 2.90 -28.67
C ASN A 36 -5.83 1.44 -29.05
N VAL A 37 -6.18 0.60 -28.07
CA VAL A 37 -6.62 -0.80 -28.30
C VAL A 37 -7.80 -0.85 -29.26
N MET A 38 -8.83 -0.02 -29.03
CA MET A 38 -10.02 0.03 -29.90
C MET A 38 -9.69 0.50 -31.32
N ASN A 39 -8.81 1.50 -31.46
CA ASN A 39 -8.37 1.99 -32.77
C ASN A 39 -7.60 0.91 -33.54
N ILE A 40 -6.67 0.23 -32.89
CA ILE A 40 -5.87 -0.84 -33.52
C ILE A 40 -6.77 -2.02 -33.88
N ALA A 41 -7.69 -2.42 -33.00
CA ALA A 41 -8.67 -3.48 -33.30
C ALA A 41 -9.51 -3.14 -34.54
N SER A 42 -10.04 -1.91 -34.61
CA SER A 42 -10.84 -1.46 -35.75
C SER A 42 -10.04 -1.48 -37.05
N GLN A 43 -8.76 -1.06 -37.03
CA GLN A 43 -7.88 -1.11 -38.20
C GLN A 43 -7.58 -2.54 -38.63
N ASN A 44 -7.34 -3.44 -37.67
CA ASN A 44 -7.15 -4.87 -37.94
C ASN A 44 -8.40 -5.48 -38.60
N PHE A 45 -9.60 -5.18 -38.10
CA PHE A 45 -10.85 -5.67 -38.71
C PHE A 45 -11.06 -5.15 -40.13
N ALA A 46 -10.85 -3.84 -40.35
CA ALA A 46 -10.98 -3.24 -41.67
C ALA A 46 -9.96 -3.85 -42.66
N HIS A 47 -8.73 -4.08 -42.21
CA HIS A 47 -7.69 -4.74 -42.99
C HIS A 47 -8.09 -6.16 -43.37
N ASN A 48 -8.49 -6.98 -42.40
CA ASN A 48 -8.94 -8.36 -42.66
C ASN A 48 -10.13 -8.39 -43.62
N THR A 49 -11.09 -7.49 -43.45
CA THR A 49 -12.25 -7.36 -44.35
C THR A 49 -11.82 -6.98 -45.78
N ALA A 50 -10.82 -6.11 -45.94
CA ALA A 50 -10.30 -5.75 -47.26
C ALA A 50 -9.60 -6.93 -47.95
N ILE A 51 -8.84 -7.73 -47.21
CA ILE A 51 -8.22 -8.97 -47.68
C ILE A 51 -9.29 -9.97 -48.14
N ASP A 52 -10.32 -10.19 -47.34
CA ASP A 52 -11.43 -11.11 -47.66
C ASP A 52 -12.19 -10.70 -48.93
N ASN A 53 -12.29 -9.39 -49.18
CA ASN A 53 -12.89 -8.83 -50.40
C ASN A 53 -11.93 -8.84 -51.62
N GLY A 54 -10.74 -9.41 -51.51
CA GLY A 54 -9.77 -9.48 -52.59
C GLY A 54 -9.10 -8.15 -52.95
N VAL A 55 -9.20 -7.13 -52.08
CA VAL A 55 -8.47 -5.87 -52.25
C VAL A 55 -6.99 -6.16 -52.01
N LYS A 56 -6.13 -5.87 -53.00
CA LYS A 56 -4.68 -5.97 -52.82
C LYS A 56 -4.25 -5.01 -51.71
N SER A 57 -4.00 -5.54 -50.52
CA SER A 57 -3.45 -4.74 -49.43
C SER A 57 -2.03 -4.33 -49.80
N ASN A 58 -1.71 -3.06 -49.61
CA ASN A 58 -0.32 -2.66 -49.44
C ASN A 58 0.22 -3.38 -48.20
N ASP A 59 1.49 -3.76 -48.22
CA ASP A 59 2.24 -4.39 -47.12
C ASP A 59 2.50 -3.38 -45.97
N ALA A 60 1.46 -2.63 -45.60
CA ALA A 60 1.48 -1.77 -44.43
C ALA A 60 1.41 -2.69 -43.22
N THR A 61 2.50 -2.71 -42.44
CA THR A 61 2.60 -3.46 -41.20
C THR A 61 1.43 -3.09 -40.29
N VAL A 62 0.48 -4.01 -40.16
CA VAL A 62 -0.65 -3.86 -39.24
C VAL A 62 -0.10 -3.70 -37.83
N GLN A 63 -0.55 -2.66 -37.12
CA GLN A 63 -0.19 -2.42 -35.73
C GLN A 63 -0.55 -3.66 -34.90
N ARG A 64 0.40 -4.14 -34.09
CA ARG A 64 0.22 -5.36 -33.30
C ARG A 64 -0.81 -5.11 -32.19
N PHE A 65 -1.99 -5.69 -32.36
CA PHE A 65 -3.05 -5.65 -31.35
C PHE A 65 -2.57 -6.19 -30.00
N ASP A 66 -1.86 -7.32 -30.00
CA ASP A 66 -1.35 -7.97 -28.78
C ASP A 66 -0.54 -7.01 -27.90
N LYS A 67 0.32 -6.20 -28.51
CA LYS A 67 1.15 -5.23 -27.78
C LYS A 67 0.30 -4.15 -27.11
N SER A 68 -0.66 -3.58 -27.84
CA SER A 68 -1.56 -2.55 -27.27
C SER A 68 -2.42 -3.11 -26.13
N LEU A 69 -2.82 -4.37 -26.25
CA LEU A 69 -3.60 -5.08 -25.24
C LEU A 69 -2.76 -5.34 -23.98
N GLU A 70 -1.51 -5.78 -24.15
CA GLU A 70 -0.56 -5.99 -23.05
C GLU A 70 -0.30 -4.68 -22.27
N GLU A 71 -0.09 -3.56 -22.96
CA GLU A 71 0.08 -2.25 -22.35
C GLU A 71 -1.17 -1.80 -21.57
N PHE A 72 -2.37 -2.09 -22.09
CA PHE A 72 -3.63 -1.84 -21.39
C PHE A 72 -3.75 -2.67 -20.11
N TYR A 73 -3.44 -3.97 -20.16
CA TYR A 73 -3.47 -4.83 -18.99
C TYR A 73 -2.44 -4.41 -17.93
N ALA A 74 -1.23 -4.03 -18.33
CA ALA A 74 -0.22 -3.52 -17.39
C ALA A 74 -0.71 -2.26 -16.64
N LEU A 75 -1.45 -1.37 -17.30
CA LEU A 75 -2.07 -0.22 -16.66
C LEU A 75 -3.20 -0.61 -15.70
N CYS A 76 -4.03 -1.59 -16.06
CA CYS A 76 -5.06 -2.15 -15.18
C CYS A 76 -4.44 -2.72 -13.90
N ASP A 77 -3.37 -3.51 -14.01
CA ASP A 77 -2.67 -4.10 -12.86
C ASP A 77 -2.11 -3.02 -11.94
N GLN A 78 -1.54 -1.96 -12.51
CA GLN A 78 -0.99 -0.85 -11.73
C GLN A 78 -2.09 -0.05 -11.02
N VAL A 79 -3.24 0.15 -11.67
CA VAL A 79 -4.42 0.78 -11.07
C VAL A 79 -4.94 -0.08 -9.91
N GLU A 80 -5.08 -1.39 -10.11
CA GLU A 80 -5.55 -2.31 -9.08
C GLU A 80 -4.62 -2.29 -7.86
N LEU A 81 -3.31 -2.36 -8.09
CA LEU A 81 -2.31 -2.27 -7.02
C LEU A 81 -2.44 -0.97 -6.22
N CYS A 82 -2.56 0.17 -6.89
CA CYS A 82 -2.72 1.46 -6.22
C CYS A 82 -3.99 1.50 -5.36
N LEU A 83 -5.10 0.95 -5.86
CA LEU A 83 -6.36 0.89 -5.10
C LEU A 83 -6.26 -0.01 -3.88
N ARG A 84 -5.63 -1.19 -3.99
CA ARG A 84 -5.38 -2.07 -2.84
C ARG A 84 -4.53 -1.40 -1.78
N LEU A 85 -3.42 -0.77 -2.18
CA LEU A 85 -2.53 -0.05 -1.27
C LEU A 85 -3.23 1.13 -0.60
N ALA A 86 -4.02 1.91 -1.34
CA ALA A 86 -4.79 3.02 -0.76
C ALA A 86 -5.79 2.51 0.30
N HIS A 87 -6.44 1.38 0.05
CA HIS A 87 -7.36 0.75 1.01
C HIS A 87 -6.62 0.24 2.26
N GLU A 88 -5.45 -0.38 2.10
CA GLU A 88 -4.60 -0.81 3.21
C GLU A 88 -4.13 0.39 4.05
N CYS A 89 -3.67 1.47 3.42
CA CYS A 89 -3.30 2.71 4.11
C CYS A 89 -4.49 3.30 4.89
N LEU A 90 -5.70 3.30 4.32
CA LEU A 90 -6.90 3.74 5.03
C LEU A 90 -7.19 2.87 6.25
N THR A 91 -7.14 1.55 6.07
CA THR A 91 -7.34 0.58 7.17
C THR A 91 -6.31 0.81 8.28
N GLN A 92 -5.04 0.96 7.90
CA GLN A 92 -3.96 1.26 8.82
C GLN A 92 -4.14 2.61 9.52
N SER A 93 -4.64 3.64 8.84
CA SER A 93 -4.91 4.94 9.46
C SER A 93 -6.02 4.84 10.51
N ILE A 94 -7.08 4.08 10.21
CA ILE A 94 -8.19 3.84 11.14
C ILE A 94 -7.70 3.06 12.36
N ASP A 95 -6.92 2.01 12.15
CA ASP A 95 -6.38 1.18 13.25
C ASP A 95 -5.37 1.96 14.07
N SER A 96 -4.52 2.77 13.44
CA SER A 96 -3.63 3.68 14.14
C SER A 96 -4.41 4.69 14.97
N ALA A 97 -5.48 5.31 14.46
CA ALA A 97 -6.30 6.23 15.24
C ALA A 97 -7.00 5.57 16.44
N LYS A 98 -7.32 4.27 16.36
CA LYS A 98 -7.92 3.50 17.46
C LYS A 98 -6.92 3.06 18.52
N HIS A 99 -5.68 2.74 18.12
CA HIS A 99 -4.74 2.02 18.98
C HIS A 99 -3.47 2.82 19.32
N SER A 100 -3.08 3.76 18.46
CA SER A 100 -1.91 4.60 18.68
C SER A 100 -2.23 5.69 19.71
N PRO A 101 -1.35 5.93 20.69
CA PRO A 101 -1.53 7.03 21.62
C PRO A 101 -1.42 8.37 20.88
N ASN A 102 -2.51 9.15 20.82
CA ASN A 102 -2.40 10.56 20.42
C ASN A 102 -1.60 11.30 21.50
N LEU A 103 -0.61 12.09 21.07
CA LEU A 103 0.18 12.93 21.96
C LEU A 103 -0.75 13.91 22.68
N VAL A 104 -0.74 13.88 24.01
CA VAL A 104 -1.42 14.89 24.82
C VAL A 104 -0.71 16.22 24.58
N PRO A 105 -1.43 17.32 24.33
CA PRO A 105 -0.80 18.64 24.23
C PRO A 105 -0.05 18.95 25.52
N THR A 106 1.28 19.02 25.46
CA THR A 106 2.04 19.65 26.53
C THR A 106 1.87 21.16 26.36
N ALA A 107 1.50 21.83 27.45
CA ALA A 107 0.96 23.18 27.48
C ALA A 107 1.95 24.32 27.11
N THR A 108 2.91 24.11 26.21
CA THR A 108 4.01 25.06 25.99
C THR A 108 3.99 25.89 24.71
N LYS A 109 3.01 25.76 23.80
CA LYS A 109 2.87 26.74 22.69
C LYS A 109 1.41 27.00 22.29
N PRO A 110 0.92 28.26 22.33
CA PRO A 110 -0.33 28.64 21.69
C PRO A 110 -0.13 28.78 20.17
N ASP A 111 -1.21 28.64 19.40
CA ASP A 111 -1.35 29.02 17.98
C ASP A 111 -0.91 28.08 16.85
N THR A 112 -1.10 26.77 16.99
CA THR A 112 -1.50 25.99 15.80
C THR A 112 -2.69 25.09 16.12
N VAL A 113 -3.70 25.16 15.26
CA VAL A 113 -4.99 24.49 15.37
C VAL A 113 -4.81 22.99 15.62
N GLN A 114 -4.89 22.57 16.88
CA GLN A 114 -4.90 21.17 17.31
C GLN A 114 -6.32 20.64 17.18
N THR A 115 -6.73 20.25 15.98
CA THR A 115 -8.10 19.83 15.71
C THR A 115 -8.49 18.51 16.40
N GLU A 116 -7.55 17.74 16.96
CA GLU A 116 -7.87 16.45 17.59
C GLU A 116 -7.05 16.18 18.88
N SER A 117 -7.07 17.11 19.83
CA SER A 117 -6.56 16.83 21.18
C SER A 117 -7.54 15.92 21.95
N LEU A 118 -7.07 14.75 22.40
CA LEU A 118 -7.87 13.89 23.27
C LEU A 118 -8.15 14.60 24.60
N SER A 119 -9.40 14.54 25.06
CA SER A 119 -9.71 14.97 26.43
C SER A 119 -8.97 14.08 27.45
N TYR A 120 -8.67 14.62 28.63
CA TYR A 120 -7.95 13.88 29.68
C TYR A 120 -8.67 12.57 30.08
N SER A 121 -10.01 12.56 30.08
CA SER A 121 -10.80 11.36 30.34
C SER A 121 -10.65 10.30 29.23
N GLN A 122 -10.63 10.71 27.97
CA GLN A 122 -10.37 9.82 26.83
C GLN A 122 -8.94 9.27 26.88
N TYR A 123 -7.96 10.09 27.23
CA TYR A 123 -6.58 9.66 27.45
C TYR A 123 -6.47 8.60 28.55
N LEU A 124 -7.10 8.83 29.71
CA LEU A 124 -7.12 7.86 30.80
C LEU A 124 -7.77 6.54 30.38
N SER A 125 -8.87 6.58 29.62
CA SER A 125 -9.53 5.37 29.10
C SER A 125 -8.59 4.60 28.16
N MET A 126 -7.89 5.29 27.27
CA MET A 126 -6.92 4.71 26.33
C MET A 126 -5.75 4.05 27.07
N ILE A 127 -5.13 4.74 28.04
CA ILE A 127 -4.02 4.18 28.82
C ILE A 127 -4.45 2.93 29.60
N LYS A 128 -5.65 2.93 30.20
CA LYS A 128 -6.18 1.73 30.87
C LYS A 128 -6.34 0.55 29.91
N SER A 129 -6.86 0.80 28.71
CA SER A 129 -6.99 -0.22 27.67
C SER A 129 -5.63 -0.76 27.22
N GLN A 130 -4.62 0.10 27.02
CA GLN A 130 -3.27 -0.30 26.66
C GLN A 130 -2.61 -1.14 27.76
N ILE A 131 -2.78 -0.76 29.03
CA ILE A 131 -2.31 -1.55 30.18
C ILE A 131 -2.97 -2.94 30.20
N SER A 132 -4.28 -3.03 29.94
CA SER A 132 -4.97 -4.32 29.88
C SER A 132 -4.43 -5.20 28.77
N CYS A 133 -4.31 -4.66 27.56
CA CYS A 133 -3.76 -5.38 26.41
C CYS A 133 -2.33 -5.90 26.68
N ALA A 134 -1.46 -5.07 27.26
CA ALA A 134 -0.12 -5.48 27.62
C ALA A 134 -0.10 -6.61 28.67
N LYS A 135 -1.02 -6.58 29.64
CA LYS A 135 -1.19 -7.67 30.61
C LYS A 135 -1.68 -8.95 29.95
N ASP A 136 -2.63 -8.86 29.02
CA ASP A 136 -3.15 -10.02 28.30
C ASP A 136 -2.06 -10.69 27.45
N ILE A 137 -1.26 -9.90 26.74
CA ILE A 137 -0.08 -10.39 26.00
C ILE A 137 0.93 -11.05 26.96
N HIS A 138 1.25 -10.39 28.07
CA HIS A 138 2.17 -10.95 29.07
C HIS A 138 1.68 -12.29 29.62
N ASN A 139 0.40 -12.39 29.97
CA ASN A 139 -0.21 -13.61 30.47
C ASN A 139 -0.18 -14.72 29.41
N ALA A 140 -0.51 -14.41 28.15
CA ALA A 140 -0.44 -15.36 27.05
C ALA A 140 0.99 -15.90 26.84
N LEU A 141 1.99 -15.01 26.83
CA LEU A 141 3.40 -15.38 26.71
C LEU A 141 3.88 -16.20 27.91
N LEU A 142 3.47 -15.84 29.12
CA LEU A 142 3.81 -16.56 30.35
C LEU A 142 3.23 -17.97 30.36
N GLU A 143 1.96 -18.14 29.96
CA GLU A 143 1.32 -19.44 29.84
C GLU A 143 1.97 -20.31 28.75
N CYS A 144 2.34 -19.72 27.61
CA CYS A 144 3.13 -20.40 26.59
C CYS A 144 4.50 -20.85 27.12
N SER A 145 5.22 -19.99 27.83
CA SER A 145 6.51 -20.32 28.45
C SER A 145 6.40 -21.49 29.44
N LYS A 146 5.40 -21.46 30.32
CA LYS A 146 5.14 -22.56 31.26
C LYS A 146 4.84 -23.88 30.55
N LYS A 147 4.05 -23.86 29.48
CA LYS A 147 3.74 -25.07 28.68
C LYS A 147 4.99 -25.65 28.01
N ILE A 148 5.94 -24.81 27.59
CA ILE A 148 7.20 -25.25 27.00
C ILE A 148 8.12 -25.85 28.08
N THR A 149 8.32 -25.15 29.20
CA THR A 149 9.13 -25.63 30.32
C THR A 149 8.56 -26.90 30.97
N GLY A 150 7.23 -27.01 31.11
CA GLY A 150 6.58 -28.17 31.72
C GLY A 150 6.66 -29.45 30.88
N LYS A 151 6.90 -29.35 29.57
CA LYS A 151 7.09 -30.53 28.70
C LYS A 151 8.48 -31.16 28.83
N SER A 152 9.46 -30.46 29.40
CA SER A 152 10.82 -30.96 29.57
C SER A 152 11.01 -31.94 30.73
N GLN A 153 10.01 -32.10 31.61
CA GLN A 153 10.10 -32.96 32.81
C GLN A 153 9.42 -34.34 32.69
N GLN A 154 8.74 -34.66 31.59
CA GLN A 154 8.07 -35.97 31.40
C GLN A 154 8.81 -36.97 30.50
N GLN A 155 10.02 -36.67 30.03
CA GLN A 155 10.82 -37.57 29.17
C GLN A 155 12.07 -38.14 29.87
N GLY A 156 11.99 -38.40 31.18
CA GLY A 156 13.10 -38.94 31.96
C GLY A 156 12.65 -39.83 33.12
N ILE A 157 11.87 -40.87 32.83
CA ILE A 157 11.73 -42.02 33.74
C ILE A 157 11.86 -43.26 32.85
N LEU A 158 13.08 -43.80 32.82
CA LEU A 158 13.37 -45.17 32.41
C LEU A 158 13.57 -45.99 33.68
#